data_AF-A0A2V8G6K6-F1
#
_entry.id   AF-A0A2V8G6K6-F1
#
_cell.length_a   1.000
_cell.length_b   1.000
_cell.length_c   1.000
_cell.angle_alpha   90.00
_cell.angle_beta   90.00
_cell.angle_gamma   90.00
#
_symmetry.space_group_name_H-M   'P 1'
#
loop_
_entity.id
_entity.type
_entity.pdbx_description
1 polymer ?
#
loop_
_entity_poly.entity_id
_entity_poly.type
_entity_poly.pdbx_seq_one_letter_code
_entity_poly.pdbx_strand_id
1 'polypeptide(L)'
;MLPLYLHHRFQLLAAVKSLGGVYFTYAVRTTEGPNPARVAEPVPPATQREALDAVLDTIAVDELRIPERILALLPPTAFGYGGGTAEPFEKRTDPMFDPIGAATIDADLAISALLQPERAARTVEQHGRNAASPGFGDVVNAIVQRTWGAPRPADGYGQAIAEAVQNLTVTRLMDLASNAGASPQVRAFASAGLRRIKTMTAAATSAHALEARDTIARFLNRPADTFKKTDPLATPPGEPIGSRGGK
;
A
#
# COMPACT_ATOMS: atom_id res chain seq x y z
N MET A 1 -8.26 -0.18 -23.14
CA MET A 1 -7.21 -1.08 -22.61
C MET A 1 -7.11 -1.00 -21.09
N LEU A 2 -6.99 0.20 -20.49
CA LEU A 2 -6.95 0.39 -19.04
C LEU A 2 -8.11 -0.31 -18.27
N PRO A 3 -9.38 -0.23 -18.70
CA PRO A 3 -10.48 -0.84 -17.94
C PRO A 3 -10.49 -2.37 -17.95
N LEU A 4 -9.93 -3.01 -18.99
CA LEU A 4 -9.89 -4.47 -19.11
C LEU A 4 -8.72 -5.05 -18.31
N TYR A 5 -7.54 -4.45 -18.40
CA TYR A 5 -6.36 -4.89 -17.65
C TYR A 5 -6.55 -4.69 -16.14
N LEU A 6 -7.13 -3.56 -15.74
CA LEU A 6 -7.42 -3.25 -14.34
C LEU A 6 -8.84 -3.70 -13.90
N HIS A 7 -9.48 -4.65 -14.59
CA HIS A 7 -10.85 -5.06 -14.24
C HIS A 7 -10.94 -5.58 -12.79
N HIS A 8 -9.84 -6.13 -12.28
CA HIS A 8 -9.74 -6.74 -10.96
C HIS A 8 -9.59 -5.70 -9.85
N ARG A 9 -9.39 -4.42 -10.18
CA ARG A 9 -9.20 -3.32 -9.21
C ARG A 9 -10.30 -3.25 -8.15
N PHE A 10 -11.54 -3.55 -8.53
CA PHE A 10 -12.66 -3.51 -7.58
C PHE A 10 -12.62 -4.68 -6.59
N GLN A 11 -12.22 -5.86 -7.05
CA GLN A 11 -12.04 -7.04 -6.20
C GLN A 11 -10.83 -6.85 -5.27
N LEU A 12 -9.74 -6.29 -5.79
CA LEU A 12 -8.56 -5.92 -5.02
C LEU A 12 -8.92 -4.91 -3.91
N LEU A 13 -9.61 -3.82 -4.25
CA LEU A 13 -10.01 -2.82 -3.27
C LEU A 13 -11.01 -3.37 -2.25
N ALA A 14 -11.84 -4.35 -2.63
CA ALA A 14 -12.71 -5.06 -1.71
C ALA A 14 -11.92 -5.94 -0.73
N ALA A 15 -10.93 -6.70 -1.21
CA ALA A 15 -10.05 -7.52 -0.37
C ALA A 15 -9.25 -6.64 0.62
N VAL A 16 -8.68 -5.52 0.15
CA VAL A 16 -7.93 -4.58 1.00
C VAL A 16 -8.79 -3.97 2.11
N LYS A 17 -10.11 -3.83 1.92
CA LYS A 17 -11.01 -3.32 2.98
C LYS A 17 -11.11 -4.25 4.18
N SER A 18 -10.85 -5.55 4.00
CA SER A 18 -10.84 -6.52 5.09
C SER A 18 -9.70 -6.25 6.08
N LEU A 19 -8.54 -5.79 5.58
CA LEU A 19 -7.38 -5.48 6.41
C LEU A 19 -7.58 -4.18 7.20
N GLY A 20 -7.50 -4.26 8.53
CA GLY A 20 -7.87 -3.15 9.42
C GLY A 20 -9.34 -2.73 9.25
N GLY A 21 -10.16 -3.65 8.74
CA GLY A 21 -11.59 -3.49 8.49
C GLY A 21 -12.43 -3.73 9.73
N VAL A 22 -13.62 -3.15 9.74
CA VAL A 22 -14.62 -3.30 10.81
C VAL A 22 -15.99 -3.44 10.14
N TYR A 23 -16.73 -4.48 10.52
CA TYR A 23 -18.15 -4.57 10.25
C TYR A 23 -18.88 -3.62 11.19
N PHE A 24 -19.62 -2.67 10.66
CA PHE A 24 -20.42 -1.77 11.47
C PHE A 24 -21.86 -1.76 11.01
N THR A 25 -22.75 -1.55 11.96
CA THR A 25 -24.16 -1.29 11.70
C THR A 25 -24.44 0.19 11.98
N TYR A 26 -25.39 0.78 11.27
CA TYR A 26 -25.87 2.12 11.57
C TYR A 26 -26.82 2.07 12.77
N ALA A 27 -26.26 1.78 13.95
CA ALA A 27 -27.01 1.68 15.18
C ALA A 27 -27.38 3.07 15.73
N VAL A 28 -28.62 3.21 16.19
CA VAL A 28 -29.09 4.42 16.89
C VAL A 28 -28.83 4.22 18.38
N ARG A 29 -28.20 5.21 19.03
CA ARG A 29 -28.02 5.20 20.48
C ARG A 29 -29.39 5.43 21.15
N THR A 30 -29.88 4.45 21.88
CA THR A 30 -31.13 4.53 22.67
C THR A 30 -30.80 4.54 24.16
N THR A 31 -31.80 4.76 25.01
CA THR A 31 -31.68 4.67 26.48
C THR A 31 -31.30 3.27 26.97
N GLU A 32 -31.58 2.22 26.17
CA GLU A 32 -31.24 0.82 26.47
C GLU A 32 -29.89 0.38 25.86
N GLY A 33 -29.18 1.30 25.21
CA GLY A 33 -27.95 1.04 24.46
C GLY A 33 -28.12 1.23 22.95
N PRO A 34 -27.08 0.94 22.14
CA PRO A 34 -27.20 1.00 20.69
C PRO A 34 -28.19 -0.04 20.17
N ASN A 35 -29.04 0.34 19.21
CA ASN A 35 -29.93 -0.57 18.51
C ASN A 35 -29.66 -0.51 16.99
N PRO A 36 -29.16 -1.59 16.36
CA PRO A 36 -28.82 -2.89 16.96
C PRO A 36 -27.57 -2.84 17.87
N ALA A 37 -27.46 -3.78 18.80
CA ALA A 37 -26.41 -3.81 19.85
C ALA A 37 -24.98 -3.98 19.29
N ARG A 38 -24.83 -4.67 18.17
CA ARG A 38 -23.53 -4.88 17.50
C ARG A 38 -23.19 -3.68 16.63
N VAL A 39 -22.50 -2.71 17.21
CA VAL A 39 -22.18 -1.44 16.52
C VAL A 39 -20.95 -1.57 15.62
N ALA A 40 -19.92 -2.30 16.07
CA ALA A 40 -18.64 -2.42 15.38
C ALA A 40 -17.91 -3.70 15.78
N GLU A 41 -17.59 -4.56 14.82
CA GLU A 41 -16.82 -5.79 15.01
C GLU A 41 -15.64 -5.82 14.03
N PRO A 42 -14.38 -5.93 14.50
CA PRO A 42 -13.24 -6.10 13.61
C PRO A 42 -13.40 -7.36 12.74
N VAL A 43 -12.94 -7.28 11.49
CA VAL A 43 -12.89 -8.45 10.61
C VAL A 43 -12.03 -9.54 11.27
N PRO A 44 -12.45 -10.82 11.27
CA PRO A 44 -11.71 -11.90 11.91
C PRO A 44 -10.25 -11.96 11.46
N PRO A 45 -9.29 -12.21 12.38
CA PRO A 45 -7.87 -12.20 12.03
C PRO A 45 -7.43 -13.15 10.92
N ALA A 46 -8.09 -14.31 10.79
CA ALA A 46 -7.81 -15.25 9.70
C ALA A 46 -8.18 -14.64 8.33
N THR A 47 -9.39 -14.08 8.23
CA THR A 47 -9.88 -13.40 7.03
C THR A 47 -9.01 -12.19 6.65
N GLN A 48 -8.48 -11.45 7.63
CA GLN A 48 -7.54 -10.36 7.33
C GLN A 48 -6.22 -10.84 6.71
N ARG A 49 -5.70 -11.99 7.16
CA ARG A 49 -4.48 -12.59 6.59
C ARG A 49 -4.73 -13.14 5.20
N GLU A 50 -5.82 -13.87 5.01
CA GLU A 50 -6.24 -14.37 3.70
C GLU A 50 -6.40 -13.23 2.69
N ALA A 51 -7.02 -12.12 3.12
CA ALA A 51 -7.16 -10.95 2.28
C ALA A 51 -5.82 -10.28 1.96
N LEU A 52 -4.90 -10.20 2.92
CA LEU A 52 -3.54 -9.69 2.68
C LEU A 52 -2.80 -10.57 1.66
N ASP A 53 -2.82 -11.89 1.83
CA ASP A 53 -2.18 -12.81 0.91
C ASP A 53 -2.78 -12.72 -0.49
N ALA A 54 -4.11 -12.72 -0.61
CA ALA A 54 -4.79 -12.60 -1.89
C ALA A 54 -4.46 -11.30 -2.63
N VAL A 55 -4.30 -10.18 -1.91
CA VAL A 55 -3.88 -8.90 -2.52
C VAL A 55 -2.41 -8.95 -2.94
N LEU A 56 -1.55 -9.61 -2.15
CA LEU A 56 -0.14 -9.73 -2.48
C LEU A 56 0.14 -10.72 -3.62
N ASP A 57 -0.75 -11.68 -3.85
CA ASP A 57 -0.64 -12.58 -5.00
C ASP A 57 -0.86 -11.82 -6.32
N THR A 58 -1.68 -10.75 -6.33
CA THR A 58 -1.90 -9.95 -7.56
C THR A 58 -0.68 -9.15 -8.01
N ILE A 59 0.33 -8.98 -7.14
CA ILE A 59 1.58 -8.30 -7.50
C ILE A 59 2.71 -9.26 -7.86
N ALA A 60 2.41 -10.56 -7.95
CA ALA A 60 3.36 -11.55 -8.45
C ALA A 60 3.72 -11.23 -9.91
N VAL A 61 4.99 -11.46 -10.27
CA VAL A 61 5.50 -11.15 -11.62
C VAL A 61 4.67 -11.84 -12.70
N ASP A 62 4.28 -13.10 -12.48
CA ASP A 62 3.50 -13.87 -13.46
C ASP A 62 2.07 -13.34 -13.64
N GLU A 63 1.48 -12.75 -12.61
CA GLU A 63 0.15 -12.11 -12.68
C GLU A 63 0.22 -10.74 -13.38
N LEU A 64 1.28 -9.98 -13.13
CA LEU A 64 1.52 -8.67 -13.74
C LEU A 64 2.02 -8.76 -15.20
N ARG A 65 2.47 -9.93 -15.63
CA ARG A 65 3.07 -10.11 -16.95
C ARG A 65 2.00 -10.18 -18.03
N ILE A 66 2.08 -9.27 -18.99
CA ILE A 66 1.28 -9.37 -20.22
C ILE A 66 2.01 -10.33 -21.16
N PRO A 67 1.40 -11.46 -21.57
CA PRO A 67 2.17 -12.44 -22.34
C PRO A 67 2.37 -11.98 -23.79
N GLU A 68 3.47 -12.43 -24.40
CA GLU A 68 3.94 -11.96 -25.72
C GLU A 68 2.87 -12.01 -26.82
N ARG A 69 2.04 -13.06 -26.83
CA ARG A 69 0.91 -13.18 -27.78
C ARG A 69 -0.07 -12.00 -27.72
N ILE A 70 -0.22 -11.35 -26.57
CA ILE A 70 -1.08 -10.18 -26.39
C ILE A 70 -0.33 -8.91 -26.76
N LEU A 71 0.96 -8.80 -26.38
CA LEU A 71 1.80 -7.67 -26.79
C LEU A 71 1.90 -7.56 -28.31
N ALA A 72 1.99 -8.68 -29.02
CA ALA A 72 1.98 -8.74 -30.49
C ALA A 72 0.67 -8.22 -31.12
N LEU A 73 -0.43 -8.15 -30.36
CA LEU A 73 -1.71 -7.61 -30.80
C LEU A 73 -1.86 -6.11 -30.50
N LEU A 74 -0.87 -5.48 -29.86
CA LEU A 74 -0.87 -4.06 -29.51
C LEU A 74 0.05 -3.29 -30.46
N PRO A 75 -0.43 -2.88 -31.65
CA PRO A 75 0.39 -2.13 -32.59
C PRO A 75 0.80 -0.78 -31.99
N PRO A 76 1.92 -0.20 -32.46
CA PRO A 76 2.30 1.16 -32.10
C PRO A 76 1.18 2.15 -32.43
N THR A 77 1.09 3.21 -31.64
CA THR A 77 0.10 4.26 -31.88
C THR A 77 0.36 4.89 -33.26
N ALA A 78 -0.65 4.92 -34.13
CA ALA A 78 -0.48 5.43 -35.50
C ALA A 78 -0.15 6.93 -35.50
N PHE A 79 0.79 7.33 -36.36
CA PHE A 79 1.19 8.72 -36.53
C PHE A 79 -0.02 9.59 -36.94
N GLY A 80 -0.27 10.68 -36.20
CA GLY A 80 -1.39 11.60 -36.45
C GLY A 80 -2.73 11.21 -35.81
N TYR A 81 -2.81 10.08 -35.10
CA TYR A 81 -4.03 9.64 -34.43
C TYR A 81 -4.03 10.01 -32.94
N GLY A 82 -4.41 11.25 -32.61
CA GLY A 82 -4.56 11.75 -31.24
C GLY A 82 -5.96 11.60 -30.62
N GLY A 83 -6.85 10.85 -31.27
CA GLY A 83 -8.31 10.95 -31.08
C GLY A 83 -9.02 9.80 -30.36
N GLY A 84 -8.33 8.94 -29.63
CA GLY A 84 -8.98 7.86 -28.87
C GLY A 84 -9.44 8.33 -27.48
N THR A 85 -10.71 8.13 -27.13
CA THR A 85 -11.26 8.24 -25.75
C THR A 85 -10.71 7.20 -24.77
N ALA A 86 -9.63 6.50 -25.11
CA ALA A 86 -8.98 5.55 -24.24
C ALA A 86 -8.07 6.33 -23.28
N GLU A 87 -8.36 6.30 -21.97
CA GLU A 87 -7.46 6.78 -20.92
C GLU A 87 -6.05 6.22 -21.19
N PRO A 88 -5.10 7.05 -21.67
CA PRO A 88 -3.78 6.57 -22.02
C PRO A 88 -3.01 6.25 -20.75
N PHE A 89 -2.29 5.13 -20.73
CA PHE A 89 -1.24 4.93 -19.73
C PHE A 89 -0.23 6.09 -19.84
N GLU A 90 0.26 6.61 -18.72
CA GLU A 90 1.55 7.31 -18.77
C GLU A 90 2.62 6.27 -19.13
N LYS A 91 3.38 6.53 -20.20
CA LYS A 91 4.34 5.57 -20.76
C LYS A 91 5.74 6.16 -20.73
N ARG A 92 6.73 5.30 -20.47
CA ARG A 92 8.15 5.68 -20.63
C ARG A 92 8.67 5.34 -22.04
N THR A 93 7.94 4.55 -22.80
CA THR A 93 8.32 4.08 -24.15
C THR A 93 7.31 4.56 -25.20
N ASP A 94 7.33 5.84 -25.55
CA ASP A 94 6.55 6.37 -26.68
C ASP A 94 7.28 6.07 -28.00
N PRO A 95 6.62 5.63 -29.09
CA PRO A 95 5.17 5.48 -29.32
C PRO A 95 4.57 4.09 -29.01
N MET A 96 5.38 3.18 -28.48
CA MET A 96 5.02 1.79 -28.19
C MET A 96 4.13 1.66 -26.95
N PHE A 97 3.51 0.51 -26.75
CA PHE A 97 2.90 0.19 -25.45
C PHE A 97 4.00 -0.11 -24.42
N ASP A 98 3.86 0.39 -23.19
CA ASP A 98 4.82 0.19 -22.10
C ASP A 98 4.28 -0.89 -21.12
N PRO A 99 4.62 -2.17 -21.34
CA PRO A 99 4.09 -3.25 -20.50
C PRO A 99 4.66 -3.25 -19.09
N ILE A 100 5.86 -2.71 -18.88
CA ILE A 100 6.46 -2.58 -17.54
C ILE A 100 5.76 -1.45 -16.78
N GLY A 101 5.47 -0.34 -17.45
CA GLY A 101 4.66 0.75 -16.91
C GLY A 101 3.26 0.27 -16.49
N ALA A 102 2.59 -0.52 -17.33
CA ALA A 102 1.29 -1.10 -17.01
C ALA A 102 1.34 -2.03 -15.77
N ALA A 103 2.32 -2.94 -15.71
CA ALA A 103 2.57 -3.79 -14.55
C ALA A 103 2.86 -2.98 -13.28
N THR A 104 3.64 -1.90 -13.39
CA THR A 104 3.97 -1.03 -12.26
C THR A 104 2.73 -0.32 -11.72
N ILE A 105 1.87 0.22 -12.60
CA ILE A 105 0.63 0.89 -12.22
C ILE A 105 -0.31 -0.08 -11.49
N ASP A 106 -0.39 -1.32 -11.95
CA ASP A 106 -1.24 -2.33 -11.34
C ASP A 106 -0.73 -2.76 -9.95
N ALA A 107 0.58 -2.99 -9.83
CA ALA A 107 1.20 -3.23 -8.53
C ALA A 107 1.02 -2.05 -7.57
N ASP A 108 1.00 -0.83 -8.08
CA ASP A 108 0.80 0.37 -7.27
C ASP A 108 -0.59 0.45 -6.67
N LEU A 109 -1.63 0.02 -7.39
CA LEU A 109 -2.99 -0.07 -6.84
C LEU A 109 -3.03 -0.97 -5.59
N ALA A 110 -2.32 -2.10 -5.63
CA ALA A 110 -2.23 -3.02 -4.50
C ALA A 110 -1.43 -2.42 -3.34
N ILE A 111 -0.19 -2.03 -3.61
CA ILE A 111 0.78 -1.59 -2.59
C ILE A 111 0.30 -0.30 -1.92
N SER A 112 -0.16 0.68 -2.70
CA SER A 112 -0.66 1.95 -2.15
C SER A 112 -1.93 1.76 -1.32
N ALA A 113 -2.81 0.83 -1.69
CA ALA A 113 -4.02 0.54 -0.91
C ALA A 113 -3.69 -0.13 0.44
N LEU A 114 -2.69 -1.03 0.47
CA LEU A 114 -2.19 -1.65 1.71
C LEU A 114 -1.44 -0.64 2.60
N LEU A 115 -0.72 0.31 2.01
CA LEU A 115 0.07 1.33 2.72
C LEU A 115 -0.70 2.63 3.02
N GLN A 116 -2.04 2.62 2.87
CA GLN A 116 -2.87 3.77 3.21
C GLN A 116 -2.70 4.16 4.69
N PRO A 117 -2.37 5.43 5.04
CA PRO A 117 -2.07 5.84 6.41
C PRO A 117 -3.17 5.52 7.44
N GLU A 118 -4.44 5.74 7.09
CA GLU A 118 -5.57 5.50 7.99
C GLU A 118 -5.77 4.00 8.25
N ARG A 119 -5.61 3.15 7.22
CA ARG A 119 -5.68 1.70 7.38
C ARG A 119 -4.51 1.18 8.19
N ALA A 120 -3.31 1.67 7.93
CA ALA A 120 -2.13 1.33 8.69
C ALA A 120 -2.33 1.65 10.18
N ALA A 121 -2.85 2.84 10.50
CA ALA A 121 -3.17 3.24 11.86
C ALA A 121 -4.25 2.35 12.50
N ARG A 122 -5.33 2.01 11.78
CA ARG A 122 -6.34 1.05 12.27
C ARG A 122 -5.75 -0.34 12.52
N THR A 123 -4.88 -0.82 11.65
CA THR A 123 -4.25 -2.14 11.79
C THR A 123 -3.34 -2.19 13.02
N VAL A 124 -2.59 -1.11 13.28
CA VAL A 124 -1.82 -0.95 14.53
C VAL A 124 -2.73 -1.03 15.75
N GLU A 125 -3.85 -0.30 15.74
CA GLU A 125 -4.80 -0.28 16.86
C GLU A 125 -5.45 -1.64 17.10
N GLN A 126 -5.92 -2.30 16.04
CA GLN A 126 -6.57 -3.61 16.14
C GLN A 126 -5.60 -4.67 16.70
N HIS A 127 -4.35 -4.67 16.24
CA HIS A 127 -3.32 -5.57 16.76
C HIS A 127 -2.98 -5.26 18.23
N GLY A 128 -2.92 -3.98 18.61
CA GLY A 128 -2.70 -3.57 20.00
C GLY A 128 -3.82 -4.02 20.95
N ARG A 129 -5.05 -4.15 20.46
CA ARG A 129 -6.20 -4.67 21.22
C ARG A 129 -6.29 -6.19 21.20
N ASN A 130 -5.87 -6.82 20.10
CA ASN A 130 -5.89 -8.26 19.91
C ASN A 130 -4.66 -8.71 19.12
N ALA A 131 -3.70 -9.31 19.82
CA ALA A 131 -2.47 -9.81 19.22
C ALA A 131 -2.71 -10.90 18.14
N ALA A 132 -3.90 -11.52 18.10
CA ALA A 132 -4.26 -12.44 17.04
C ALA A 132 -4.51 -11.73 15.70
N SER A 133 -4.91 -10.46 15.70
CA SER A 133 -5.06 -9.62 14.48
C SER A 133 -3.69 -9.35 13.86
N PRO A 134 -3.57 -9.24 12.52
CA PRO A 134 -2.30 -8.89 11.89
C PRO A 134 -1.86 -7.47 12.31
N GLY A 135 -0.58 -7.31 12.63
CA GLY A 135 0.02 -6.00 12.89
C GLY A 135 0.41 -5.29 11.60
N PHE A 136 0.50 -3.95 11.62
CA PHE A 136 0.98 -3.23 10.44
C PHE A 136 2.43 -3.56 10.08
N GLY A 137 3.26 -3.91 11.07
CA GLY A 137 4.59 -4.46 10.84
C GLY A 137 4.57 -5.76 10.03
N ASP A 138 3.58 -6.63 10.24
CA ASP A 138 3.41 -7.87 9.47
C ASP A 138 3.04 -7.56 8.02
N VAL A 139 2.18 -6.58 7.80
CA VAL A 139 1.80 -6.09 6.46
C VAL A 139 3.02 -5.58 5.70
N VAL A 140 3.81 -4.70 6.33
CA VAL A 140 5.05 -4.17 5.71
C VAL A 140 6.03 -5.31 5.43
N ASN A 141 6.21 -6.24 6.36
CA ASN A 141 7.09 -7.38 6.16
C ASN A 141 6.61 -8.27 5.00
N ALA A 142 5.31 -8.54 4.90
CA ALA A 142 4.72 -9.32 3.82
C ALA A 142 4.94 -8.67 2.46
N ILE A 143 4.71 -7.35 2.33
CA ILE A 143 5.02 -6.58 1.11
C ILE A 143 6.51 -6.71 0.75
N VAL A 144 7.41 -6.52 1.72
CA VAL A 144 8.87 -6.62 1.48
C VAL A 144 9.26 -8.04 1.07
N GLN A 145 8.70 -9.08 1.70
CA GLN A 145 8.98 -10.47 1.30
C GLN A 145 8.44 -10.80 -0.09
N ARG A 146 7.24 -10.35 -0.44
CA ARG A 146 6.63 -10.62 -1.75
C ARG A 146 7.29 -9.89 -2.91
N THR A 147 8.08 -8.85 -2.64
CA THR A 147 8.75 -8.05 -3.66
C THR A 147 10.27 -8.30 -3.67
N TRP A 148 10.95 -7.99 -2.58
CA TRP A 148 12.40 -8.12 -2.44
C TRP A 148 12.85 -9.52 -2.01
N GLY A 149 11.96 -10.30 -1.40
CA GLY A 149 12.22 -11.69 -1.00
C GLY A 149 11.77 -12.72 -2.03
N ALA A 150 11.11 -12.28 -3.11
CA ALA A 150 10.63 -13.17 -4.16
C ALA A 150 11.79 -13.79 -4.94
N PRO A 151 11.63 -15.04 -5.44
CA PRO A 151 12.60 -15.65 -6.34
C PRO A 151 12.83 -14.78 -7.58
N ARG A 152 14.08 -14.75 -8.05
CA ARG A 152 14.44 -14.04 -9.27
C ARG A 152 13.74 -14.70 -10.48
N PRO A 153 13.01 -13.95 -11.31
CA PRO A 153 12.48 -14.48 -12.57
C PRO A 153 13.57 -15.06 -13.47
N ALA A 154 13.22 -16.10 -14.23
CA ALA A 154 14.16 -16.80 -15.11
C ALA A 154 14.51 -16.01 -16.38
N ASP A 155 13.63 -15.11 -16.81
CA ASP A 155 13.78 -14.34 -18.04
C ASP A 155 13.89 -12.83 -17.78
N GLY A 156 14.46 -12.12 -18.77
CA GLY A 156 14.74 -10.68 -18.66
C GLY A 156 13.49 -9.79 -18.56
N TYR A 157 12.37 -10.18 -19.19
CA TYR A 157 11.14 -9.39 -19.12
C TYR A 157 10.50 -9.50 -17.72
N GLY A 158 10.42 -10.72 -17.18
CA GLY A 158 10.00 -10.93 -15.80
C GLY A 158 10.90 -10.20 -14.81
N GLN A 159 12.23 -10.22 -15.02
CA GLN A 159 13.18 -9.49 -14.18
C GLN A 159 12.92 -7.97 -14.21
N ALA A 160 12.64 -7.39 -15.38
CA ALA A 160 12.36 -5.96 -15.50
C ALA A 160 11.07 -5.55 -14.78
N ILE A 161 10.03 -6.39 -14.81
CA ILE A 161 8.82 -6.19 -14.00
C ILE A 161 9.15 -6.26 -12.51
N ALA A 162 9.90 -7.27 -12.07
CA ALA A 162 10.27 -7.44 -10.67
C ALA A 162 11.02 -6.22 -10.12
N GLU A 163 12.02 -5.73 -10.86
CA GLU A 163 12.79 -4.54 -10.49
C GLU A 163 11.92 -3.27 -10.44
N ALA A 164 10.95 -3.14 -11.34
CA ALA A 164 10.02 -2.01 -11.33
C ALA A 164 9.12 -2.03 -10.07
N VAL A 165 8.58 -3.18 -9.70
CA VAL A 165 7.75 -3.36 -8.49
C VAL A 165 8.59 -3.20 -7.21
N GLN A 166 9.84 -3.67 -7.21
CA GLN A 166 10.79 -3.48 -6.11
C GLN A 166 11.09 -1.99 -5.86
N ASN A 167 11.37 -1.23 -6.92
CA ASN A 167 11.55 0.22 -6.85
C ASN A 167 10.29 0.94 -6.36
N LEU A 168 9.13 0.58 -6.90
CA LEU A 168 7.84 1.11 -6.46
C LEU A 168 7.63 0.88 -4.94
N THR A 169 7.96 -0.31 -4.44
CA THR A 169 7.86 -0.63 -3.01
C THR A 169 8.72 0.29 -2.15
N VAL A 170 9.96 0.54 -2.58
CA VAL A 170 10.85 1.49 -1.90
C VAL A 170 10.24 2.89 -1.89
N THR A 171 9.75 3.37 -3.03
CA THR A 171 9.10 4.68 -3.16
C THR A 171 7.89 4.80 -2.24
N ARG A 172 6.97 3.83 -2.23
CA ARG A 172 5.76 3.88 -1.39
C ARG A 172 6.05 3.80 0.10
N LEU A 173 7.06 3.03 0.51
CA LEU A 173 7.53 3.03 1.89
C LEU A 173 8.17 4.37 2.28
N MET A 174 8.92 5.02 1.37
CA MET A 174 9.47 6.37 1.60
C MET A 174 8.36 7.41 1.71
N ASP A 175 7.36 7.38 0.83
CA ASP A 175 6.18 8.24 0.88
C ASP A 175 5.50 8.11 2.26
N LEU A 176 5.15 6.89 2.67
CA LEU A 176 4.50 6.65 3.95
C LEU A 176 5.37 7.06 5.15
N ALA A 177 6.68 6.77 5.12
CA ALA A 177 7.62 7.15 6.17
C ALA A 177 7.79 8.68 6.31
N SER A 178 7.55 9.44 5.24
CA SER A 178 7.59 10.91 5.24
C SER A 178 6.23 11.57 5.45
N ASN A 179 5.15 10.80 5.51
CA ASN A 179 3.80 11.34 5.58
C ASN A 179 3.51 11.95 6.97
N ALA A 180 3.35 13.27 7.02
CA ALA A 180 3.06 14.01 8.25
C ALA A 180 1.72 13.62 8.89
N GLY A 181 0.72 13.23 8.08
CA GLY A 181 -0.59 12.76 8.52
C GLY A 181 -0.62 11.31 8.99
N ALA A 182 0.42 10.52 8.69
CA ALA A 182 0.56 9.17 9.25
C ALA A 182 0.94 9.21 10.73
N SER A 183 0.50 8.24 11.52
CA SER A 183 0.90 8.17 12.92
C SER A 183 2.41 7.90 13.04
N PRO A 184 3.07 8.32 14.14
CA PRO A 184 4.50 8.06 14.34
C PRO A 184 4.87 6.57 14.24
N GLN A 185 3.99 5.69 14.74
CA GLN A 185 4.19 4.24 14.69
C GLN A 185 4.09 3.68 13.27
N VAL A 186 3.17 4.20 12.44
CA VAL A 186 3.06 3.82 11.02
C VAL A 186 4.32 4.24 10.25
N ARG A 187 4.80 5.48 10.44
CA ARG A 187 6.06 5.94 9.85
C ARG A 187 7.26 5.09 10.28
N ALA A 188 7.27 4.68 11.56
CA ALA A 188 8.32 3.83 12.10
C ALA A 188 8.35 2.44 11.42
N PHE A 189 7.19 1.79 11.24
CA PHE A 189 7.10 0.53 10.53
C PHE A 189 7.49 0.65 9.04
N ALA A 190 7.08 1.70 8.35
CA ALA A 190 7.51 1.96 6.97
C ALA A 190 9.05 2.11 6.88
N SER A 191 9.63 2.88 7.80
CA SER A 191 11.09 3.04 7.90
C SER A 191 11.81 1.74 8.27
N ALA A 192 11.18 0.86 9.05
CA ALA A 192 11.71 -0.48 9.35
C ALA A 192 11.72 -1.36 8.09
N GLY A 193 10.68 -1.30 7.27
CA GLY A 193 10.63 -1.97 5.96
C GLY A 193 11.77 -1.55 5.05
N LEU A 194 12.05 -0.24 4.94
CA LEU A 194 13.20 0.29 4.18
C LEU A 194 14.53 -0.26 4.70
N ARG A 195 14.72 -0.28 6.03
CA ARG A 195 15.93 -0.86 6.64
C ARG A 195 16.06 -2.35 6.31
N ARG A 196 14.96 -3.11 6.33
CA ARG A 196 14.95 -4.52 5.96
C ARG A 196 15.38 -4.73 4.52
N ILE A 197 14.85 -3.95 3.57
CA ILE A 197 15.27 -4.00 2.16
C ILE A 197 16.77 -3.74 2.03
N LYS A 198 17.29 -2.71 2.71
CA LYS A 198 18.72 -2.40 2.72
C LYS A 198 19.57 -3.56 3.26
N THR A 199 19.10 -4.27 4.29
CA THR A 199 19.76 -5.47 4.82
C THR A 199 19.72 -6.63 3.83
N MET A 200 18.56 -6.91 3.21
CA MET A 200 18.40 -8.00 2.24
C MET A 200 19.30 -7.84 1.01
N THR A 201 19.57 -6.58 0.62
CA THR A 201 20.39 -6.24 -0.53
C THR A 201 21.87 -6.04 -0.19
N ALA A 202 22.30 -6.25 1.06
CA ALA A 202 23.65 -5.92 1.53
C ALA A 202 24.77 -6.63 0.74
N ALA A 203 24.57 -7.88 0.33
CA ALA A 203 25.55 -8.65 -0.44
C ALA A 203 25.32 -8.57 -1.97
N ALA A 204 24.22 -7.97 -2.43
CA ALA A 204 23.90 -7.90 -3.85
C ALA A 204 24.76 -6.84 -4.56
N THR A 205 25.20 -7.16 -5.78
CA THR A 205 26.09 -6.32 -6.60
C THR A 205 25.45 -5.85 -7.90
N SER A 206 24.18 -6.19 -8.15
CA SER A 206 23.46 -5.66 -9.31
C SER A 206 23.29 -4.13 -9.19
N ALA A 207 23.33 -3.44 -10.33
CA ALA A 207 23.10 -1.99 -10.38
C ALA A 207 21.78 -1.59 -9.71
N HIS A 208 20.73 -2.40 -9.91
CA HIS A 208 19.43 -2.21 -9.27
C HIS A 208 19.52 -2.26 -7.72
N ALA A 209 20.16 -3.30 -7.17
CA ALA A 209 20.27 -3.44 -5.71
C ALA A 209 21.19 -2.38 -5.09
N LEU A 210 22.21 -1.93 -5.82
CA LEU A 210 23.06 -0.79 -5.43
C LEU A 210 22.23 0.49 -5.35
N GLU A 211 21.53 0.86 -6.43
CA GLU A 211 20.73 2.08 -6.47
C GLU A 211 19.63 2.10 -5.40
N ALA A 212 18.96 0.97 -5.17
CA ALA A 212 17.96 0.87 -4.13
C ALA A 212 18.55 1.11 -2.72
N ARG A 213 19.72 0.52 -2.42
CA ARG A 213 20.40 0.75 -1.13
C ARG A 213 20.82 2.20 -0.97
N ASP A 214 21.36 2.80 -2.01
CA ASP A 214 21.85 4.17 -1.97
C ASP A 214 20.69 5.15 -1.84
N THR A 215 19.58 4.92 -2.53
CA THR A 215 18.35 5.69 -2.38
C THR A 215 17.77 5.56 -0.97
N ILE A 216 17.67 4.35 -0.42
CA ILE A 216 17.23 4.13 0.95
C ILE A 216 18.16 4.81 1.95
N ALA A 217 19.47 4.72 1.75
CA ALA A 217 20.46 5.34 2.62
C ALA A 217 20.35 6.86 2.59
N ARG A 218 20.26 7.47 1.40
CA ARG A 218 20.03 8.91 1.23
C ARG A 218 18.76 9.34 1.93
N PHE A 219 17.68 8.59 1.79
CA PHE A 219 16.42 8.88 2.48
C PHE A 219 16.58 8.78 3.99
N LEU A 220 17.02 7.65 4.55
CA LEU A 220 17.08 7.43 6.00
C LEU A 220 18.08 8.34 6.71
N ASN A 221 19.15 8.77 6.03
CA ASN A 221 20.18 9.65 6.57
C ASN A 221 19.98 11.14 6.22
N ARG A 222 18.88 11.48 5.52
CA ARG A 222 18.61 12.88 5.18
C ARG A 222 18.51 13.71 6.46
N PRO A 223 18.95 14.98 6.44
CA PRO A 223 18.68 15.90 7.53
C PRO A 223 17.19 15.86 7.85
N ALA A 224 16.85 15.70 9.13
CA ALA A 224 15.46 15.80 9.53
C ALA A 224 14.94 17.18 9.13
N ASP A 225 13.69 17.24 8.64
CA ASP A 225 12.99 18.51 8.54
C ASP A 225 13.00 19.20 9.90
N THR A 226 12.85 20.52 9.90
CA THR A 226 12.65 21.27 11.15
C THR A 226 11.58 20.58 11.98
N PHE A 227 11.88 20.30 13.25
CA PHE A 227 10.99 19.54 14.13
C PHE A 227 9.60 20.18 14.14
N LYS A 228 8.64 19.53 13.48
CA LYS A 228 7.23 19.87 13.57
C LYS A 228 6.65 19.00 14.67
N LYS A 229 6.26 19.63 15.78
CA LYS A 229 5.51 18.94 16.83
C LYS A 229 4.32 18.25 16.18
N THR A 230 4.15 16.94 16.41
CA THR A 230 2.90 16.29 16.04
C THR A 230 1.84 16.90 16.96
N ASP A 231 0.91 17.65 16.38
CA ASP A 231 -0.14 18.26 17.18
C ASP A 231 -0.93 17.14 17.88
N PRO A 232 -1.10 17.23 19.21
CA PRO A 232 -1.97 16.30 19.89
C PRO A 232 -3.37 16.43 19.27
N LEU A 233 -4.09 15.30 19.19
CA LEU A 233 -5.49 15.34 18.79
C LEU A 233 -6.23 16.35 19.67
N ALA A 234 -7.09 17.16 19.05
CA ALA A 234 -7.87 18.14 19.79
C ALA A 234 -8.64 17.45 20.92
N THR A 235 -8.47 17.94 22.15
CA THR A 235 -9.29 17.49 23.26
C THR A 235 -10.74 17.84 22.94
N PRO A 236 -11.68 16.88 23.00
CA PRO A 236 -13.10 17.20 22.84
C PRO A 236 -13.51 18.32 23.81
N PRO A 237 -14.47 19.18 23.46
CA PRO A 237 -15.01 20.16 24.40
C PRO A 237 -15.47 19.45 25.68
N GLY A 238 -14.94 19.84 26.83
CA GLY A 238 -15.44 19.36 28.12
C GLY A 238 -16.86 19.86 28.34
N GLU A 239 -17.74 19.01 28.87
CA GLU A 239 -19.06 19.46 29.32
C GLU A 239 -18.91 20.45 30.47
N PRO A 240 -19.72 21.54 30.53
CA PRO A 240 -19.72 22.46 31.66
C PRO A 240 -20.40 21.79 32.87
N ILE A 241 -19.71 20.89 33.56
CA ILE A 241 -20.13 20.46 34.89
C ILE A 241 -19.69 21.55 35.87
N GLY A 242 -20.51 22.60 36.00
CA GLY A 242 -20.22 23.69 36.95
C GLY A 242 -20.93 25.03 36.72
N SER A 243 -22.10 25.08 36.08
CA SER A 243 -22.92 26.31 36.05
C SER A 243 -24.35 26.05 36.53
N ARG A 244 -24.47 25.57 37.78
CA ARG A 244 -25.64 25.83 38.65
C ARG A 244 -25.35 25.31 40.05
N GLY A 245 -25.13 26.21 40.99
CA GLY A 245 -25.07 25.87 42.41
C GLY A 245 -24.57 26.99 43.31
N GLY A 246 -25.43 27.95 43.63
CA GLY A 246 -25.41 28.58 44.96
C GLY A 246 -25.02 30.06 45.06
N LYS A 247 -26.07 30.88 45.17
CA LYS A 247 -26.18 32.29 45.59
C LYS A 247 -25.70 33.38 44.62
#